data_AF-X1J2N1-F1
#
_entry.id   AF-X1J2N1-F1
#
_cell.length_a   1.000
_cell.length_b   1.000
_cell.length_c   1.000
_cell.angle_alpha   90.00
_cell.angle_beta   90.00
_cell.angle_gamma   90.00
#
_symmetry.space_group_name_H-M   'P 1'
#
loop_
_entity.id
_entity.type
_entity.pdbx_description
1 polymer ?
#
loop_
_entity_poly.entity_id
_entity_poly.type
_entity_poly.pdbx_seq_one_letter_code
_entity_poly.pdbx_strand_id
1 'polypeptide(L)'
;MYEEIIRGNLSQVLSQIDSKEIKGEITLVVQGGIKKKANDTIDFLKDECIMQEYLKKLKKQGYSNKEIIKITQEKLNIPKNLIYKKLLEMKKG
;
A
#
# COMPACT_ATOMS: atom_id res chain seq x y z
N MET A 1 0.69 -35.40 3.60
CA MET A 1 0.16 -34.02 3.41
C MET A 1 0.67 -33.21 4.59
N TYR A 2 1.50 -32.20 4.34
CA TYR A 2 2.03 -31.33 5.40
C TYR A 2 1.30 -29.99 5.25
N GLU A 3 0.49 -29.63 6.24
CA GLU A 3 -0.21 -28.36 6.30
C GLU A 3 0.36 -27.57 7.48
N GLU A 4 0.76 -26.31 7.23
CA GLU A 4 1.32 -25.42 8.25
C GLU A 4 0.42 -24.18 8.36
N ILE A 5 0.07 -23.81 9.59
CA ILE A 5 -0.72 -22.60 9.88
C ILE A 5 0.14 -21.67 10.74
N ILE A 6 0.51 -20.53 10.19
CA ILE A 6 1.23 -19.46 10.90
C ILE A 6 0.22 -18.39 11.32
N ARG A 7 0.17 -18.05 12.61
CA ARG A 7 -0.69 -17.00 13.15
C ARG A 7 0.14 -15.94 13.86
N GLY A 8 -0.20 -14.68 13.65
CA GLY A 8 0.47 -13.54 14.26
C GLY A 8 0.05 -12.23 13.62
N ASN A 9 0.68 -11.14 14.03
CA ASN A 9 0.56 -9.90 13.27
C ASN A 9 1.32 -10.02 11.94
N LEU A 10 1.03 -9.12 10.99
CA LEU A 10 1.55 -9.24 9.63
C LEU A 10 3.10 -9.22 9.60
N SER A 11 3.74 -8.40 10.41
CA SER A 11 5.21 -8.32 10.44
C SER A 11 5.86 -9.61 10.95
N GLN A 12 5.31 -10.23 12.00
CA GLN A 12 5.79 -11.51 12.52
C GLN A 12 5.64 -12.63 11.48
N VAL A 13 4.50 -12.68 10.79
CA VAL A 13 4.24 -13.70 9.77
C VAL A 13 5.22 -13.52 8.60
N LEU A 14 5.43 -12.29 8.13
CA LEU A 14 6.38 -12.00 7.06
C LEU A 14 7.81 -12.41 7.44
N SER A 15 8.29 -12.06 8.63
CA SER A 15 9.64 -12.46 9.09
C SER A 15 9.83 -13.97 9.15
N GLN A 16 8.80 -14.73 9.53
CA GLN A 16 8.87 -16.18 9.54
C GLN A 16 8.91 -16.76 8.12
N ILE A 17 8.11 -16.22 7.20
CA ILE A 17 8.07 -16.65 5.79
C ILE A 17 9.41 -16.35 5.11
N ASP A 18 9.98 -15.17 5.30
CA ASP A 18 11.27 -14.77 4.71
C ASP A 18 12.44 -15.68 5.13
N SER A 19 12.34 -16.28 6.31
CA SER A 19 13.35 -17.21 6.84
C SER A 19 13.22 -18.65 6.32
N LYS A 20 12.19 -18.95 5.52
CA LYS A 20 11.84 -20.32 5.09
C LYS A 20 11.78 -20.43 3.56
N GLU A 21 12.15 -21.60 3.04
CA GLU A 21 11.85 -21.94 1.65
C GLU A 21 10.37 -22.35 1.53
N ILE A 22 9.59 -21.57 0.79
CA ILE A 22 8.17 -21.86 0.56
C ILE A 22 8.02 -22.83 -0.62
N LYS A 23 7.34 -23.95 -0.38
CA LYS A 23 6.99 -24.95 -1.40
C LYS A 23 5.47 -25.04 -1.52
N GLY A 24 4.94 -24.75 -2.70
CA GLY A 24 3.51 -24.80 -2.98
C GLY A 24 2.77 -23.47 -2.78
N GLU A 25 1.46 -23.54 -2.62
CA GLU A 25 0.58 -22.38 -2.49
C GLU A 25 0.42 -21.93 -1.03
N ILE A 26 0.22 -20.62 -0.82
CA ILE A 26 -0.08 -20.04 0.50
C ILE A 26 -1.45 -19.36 0.43
N THR A 27 -2.29 -19.62 1.44
CA THR A 27 -3.50 -18.82 1.68
C THR A 27 -3.23 -17.80 2.79
N LEU A 28 -3.35 -16.50 2.47
CA LEU A 28 -3.20 -15.42 3.43
C LEU A 28 -4.57 -14.86 3.84
N VAL A 29 -4.91 -14.98 5.13
CA VAL A 29 -6.11 -14.37 5.71
C VAL A 29 -5.69 -13.18 6.55
N VAL A 30 -6.12 -11.98 6.16
CA VAL A 30 -5.80 -10.73 6.88
C VAL A 30 -7.07 -10.12 7.42
N GLN A 31 -7.04 -9.72 8.69
CA GLN A 31 -8.12 -8.90 9.25
C GLN A 31 -8.14 -7.55 8.52
N GLY A 32 -9.30 -7.19 7.95
CA GLY A 32 -9.50 -5.87 7.35
C GLY A 32 -9.19 -4.75 8.34
N GLY A 33 -8.71 -3.61 7.85
CA GLY A 33 -8.38 -2.47 8.70
C GLY A 33 -9.56 -2.09 9.61
N ILE A 34 -9.30 -1.99 10.91
CA ILE A 34 -10.30 -1.47 11.85
C ILE A 34 -10.52 -0.02 11.44
N LYS A 35 -11.73 0.34 11.01
CA LYS A 35 -12.12 1.73 10.78
C LYS A 35 -11.99 2.50 12.11
N LYS A 36 -10.82 3.03 12.40
CA LYS A 36 -10.70 4.17 13.29
C LYS A 36 -11.25 5.39 12.55
N LYS A 37 -11.66 6.41 13.31
CA LYS A 37 -12.34 7.63 12.82
C LYS A 37 -11.72 8.13 11.52
N ALA A 38 -12.52 8.72 10.64
CA ALA A 38 -12.23 9.03 9.22
C ALA A 38 -10.85 9.68 8.89
N ASN A 39 -10.12 10.17 9.87
CA ASN A 39 -8.79 10.76 9.75
C ASN A 39 -7.65 9.72 9.73
N ASP A 40 -7.84 8.52 10.29
CA ASP A 40 -6.73 7.56 10.46
C ASP A 40 -6.36 6.84 9.14
N THR A 41 -7.34 6.62 8.25
CA THR A 41 -7.06 6.09 6.90
C THR A 41 -6.28 7.08 6.06
N ILE A 42 -6.54 8.38 6.25
CA ILE A 42 -5.77 9.46 5.63
C ILE A 42 -4.35 9.48 6.20
N ASP A 43 -4.16 9.27 7.49
CA ASP A 43 -2.82 9.25 8.10
C ASP A 43 -1.97 8.02 7.70
N PHE A 44 -2.59 6.84 7.54
CA PHE A 44 -1.89 5.67 7.00
C PHE A 44 -1.48 5.86 5.53
N LEU A 45 -2.33 6.47 4.71
CA LEU A 45 -2.04 6.73 3.30
C LEU A 45 -1.17 7.98 3.08
N LYS A 46 -1.02 8.84 4.09
CA LYS A 46 0.00 9.89 4.17
C LYS A 46 1.39 9.34 4.47
N ASP A 47 1.52 8.08 4.91
CA ASP A 47 2.82 7.45 4.99
C ASP A 47 3.51 7.60 3.63
N GLU A 48 4.65 8.29 3.65
CA GLU A 48 5.30 8.71 2.41
C GLU A 48 5.67 7.52 1.54
N CYS A 49 6.01 6.38 2.14
CA CYS A 49 6.38 5.18 1.43
C CYS A 49 5.18 4.59 0.68
N ILE A 50 4.03 4.48 1.36
CA ILE A 50 2.80 3.93 0.78
C ILE A 50 2.29 4.83 -0.36
N MET A 51 2.28 6.15 -0.15
CA MET A 51 1.85 7.09 -1.17
C MET A 51 2.76 7.04 -2.40
N GLN A 52 4.07 7.01 -2.22
CA GLN A 52 5.01 6.91 -3.34
C GLN A 52 4.83 5.61 -4.12
N GLU A 53 4.68 4.48 -3.44
CA GLU A 53 4.48 3.18 -4.07
C GLU A 53 3.19 3.15 -4.91
N TYR A 54 2.11 3.70 -4.35
CA TYR A 54 0.83 3.84 -5.04
C TYR A 54 0.93 4.69 -6.31
N LEU A 55 1.57 5.86 -6.22
CA LEU A 55 1.78 6.75 -7.37
C LEU A 55 2.71 6.11 -8.42
N LYS A 56 3.76 5.39 -8.01
CA LYS A 56 4.65 4.63 -8.92
C LYS A 56 3.86 3.56 -9.67
N LYS A 57 2.98 2.83 -8.98
CA LYS A 57 2.13 1.80 -9.60
C LYS A 57 1.24 2.40 -10.68
N LEU A 58 0.58 3.52 -10.41
CA LEU A 58 -0.26 4.19 -11.40
C LEU A 58 0.55 4.70 -12.61
N LYS A 59 1.77 5.23 -12.39
CA LYS A 59 2.67 5.59 -13.49
C LYS A 59 3.06 4.39 -14.35
N LYS A 60 3.41 3.26 -13.72
CA LYS A 60 3.74 2.01 -14.42
C LYS A 60 2.56 1.45 -15.24
N GLN A 61 1.34 1.74 -14.81
CA GLN A 61 0.11 1.40 -15.54
C GLN A 61 -0.17 2.34 -16.73
N GLY A 62 0.65 3.37 -16.95
CA GLY A 62 0.54 4.27 -18.10
C GLY A 62 -0.39 5.47 -17.90
N TYR A 63 -0.90 5.68 -16.69
CA TYR A 63 -1.76 6.84 -16.41
C TYR A 63 -0.97 8.15 -16.47
N SER A 64 -1.56 9.18 -17.08
CA SER A 64 -1.02 10.53 -17.06
C SER A 64 -1.07 11.11 -15.64
N ASN A 65 -0.20 12.07 -15.33
CA ASN A 65 -0.22 12.73 -14.02
C ASN A 65 -1.61 13.28 -13.65
N LYS A 66 -2.37 13.78 -14.64
CA LYS A 66 -3.73 14.29 -14.44
C LYS A 66 -4.70 13.20 -13.98
N GLU A 67 -4.62 12.02 -14.58
CA GLU A 67 -5.43 10.86 -14.19
C GLU A 67 -5.02 10.32 -12.82
N ILE A 68 -3.72 10.23 -12.56
CA ILE A 68 -3.18 9.81 -11.26
C ILE A 68 -3.73 10.68 -10.15
N ILE A 69 -3.72 12.01 -10.32
CA ILE A 69 -4.27 12.94 -9.33
C ILE A 69 -5.75 12.67 -9.08
N LYS A 70 -6.54 12.49 -10.15
CA LYS A 70 -7.98 12.23 -10.04
C LYS A 70 -8.26 10.92 -9.31
N ILE A 71 -7.61 9.84 -9.73
CA ILE A 71 -7.76 8.50 -9.12
C ILE A 71 -7.36 8.54 -7.64
N THR A 72 -6.22 9.15 -7.34
CA THR A 72 -5.69 9.23 -5.96
C THR A 72 -6.61 10.07 -5.07
N GLN A 73 -7.12 11.20 -5.58
CA GLN A 73 -8.06 12.04 -4.84
C GLN A 73 -9.38 11.30 -4.56
N GLU A 74 -9.95 10.61 -5.55
CA GLU A 74 -11.20 9.86 -5.40
C GLU A 74 -11.05 8.64 -4.48
N LYS A 75 -9.94 7.90 -4.59
CA LYS A 75 -9.73 6.66 -3.85
C LYS A 75 -9.26 6.88 -2.42
N LEU A 76 -8.42 7.90 -2.19
CA LEU A 76 -7.75 8.11 -0.91
C LEU A 76 -8.30 9.33 -0.15
N ASN A 77 -9.18 10.14 -0.78
CA ASN A 77 -9.74 11.38 -0.20
C ASN A 77 -8.65 12.36 0.27
N ILE A 78 -7.54 12.44 -0.48
CA ILE A 78 -6.38 13.28 -0.16
C ILE A 78 -6.43 14.60 -0.95
N PRO A 79 -6.05 15.74 -0.35
CA PRO A 79 -5.98 17.02 -1.06
C PRO A 79 -5.07 16.98 -2.29
N LYS A 80 -5.56 17.58 -3.39
CA LYS A 80 -4.87 17.66 -4.69
C LYS A 80 -3.47 18.28 -4.61
N ASN A 81 -3.29 19.31 -3.77
CA ASN A 81 -1.99 19.97 -3.57
C ASN A 81 -0.93 19.02 -3.00
N LEU A 82 -1.30 18.10 -2.10
CA LEU A 82 -0.39 17.13 -1.50
C LEU A 82 0.07 16.09 -2.53
N ILE A 83 -0.86 15.61 -3.36
CA ILE A 83 -0.56 14.69 -4.46
C ILE A 83 0.39 15.34 -5.48
N TYR A 84 0.13 16.60 -5.85
CA TYR A 84 1.01 17.35 -6.75
C TYR A 84 2.43 17.49 -6.21
N LYS A 85 2.58 17.86 -4.93
CA LYS A 85 3.88 17.99 -4.27
C LYS A 85 4.66 16.67 -4.35
N LYS A 86 4.01 15.55 -4.05
CA LYS A 86 4.63 14.22 -4.11
C LYS A 86 5.03 13.82 -5.54
N LEU A 87 4.18 14.06 -6.53
CA LEU A 87 4.51 13.79 -7.93
C LEU A 87 5.71 14.61 -8.43
N LEU A 88 5.89 15.83 -7.93
CA LEU A 88 7.04 16.68 -8.23
C LEU A 88 8.31 16.17 -7.54
N GLU A 89 8.24 15.79 -6.27
CA GLU A 89 9.36 15.17 -5.54
C GLU A 89 9.86 13.89 -6.24
N MET A 90 8.94 13.04 -6.70
CA MET A 90 9.25 11.81 -7.44
C MET A 90 9.89 12.04 -8.82
N LYS A 91 9.88 13.27 -9.35
CA LYS A 91 10.47 13.60 -10.66
C LYS A 91 11.90 14.17 -10.51
N LYS A 92 12.29 14.52 -9.28
CA LYS A 92 13.61 15.10 -8.96
C LYS A 92 14.64 14.04 -8.55
N GLY A 93 14.24 12.77 -8.44
CA GLY A 93 15.11 11.63 -8.14
C GLY A 93 15.24 10.70 -9.33
#